data_AF-C7FGM6-F1
#
_entry.id   AF-C7FGM6-F1
#
_cell.length_a   1.000
_cell.length_b   1.000
_cell.length_c   1.000
_cell.angle_alpha   90.00
_cell.angle_beta   90.00
_cell.angle_gamma   90.00
#
_symmetry.space_group_name_H-M   'P 1'
#
loop_
_entity.id
_entity.type
_entity.pdbx_description
1 polymer ?
#
loop_
_entity_poly.entity_id
_entity_poly.type
_entity_poly.pdbx_seq_one_letter_code
_entity_poly.pdbx_strand_id
1 'polypeptide(L)'
;APLAKVVHEEFGILEGLMTTVHATTATQKTVDGPSMKDWRGGRGAGQNIIPSSTGAAKAVGKVLPELNGKLTGMAFRVPTPNVSV
;
A
#
# COMPACT_ATOMS: atom_id res chain seq x y z
N ALA A 1 -7.23 0.11 8.83
CA ALA A 1 -7.45 -0.14 10.27
C ALA A 1 -8.94 -0.33 10.61
N PRO A 2 -9.88 0.57 10.24
CA PRO A 2 -11.30 0.40 10.61
C PRO A 2 -11.91 -0.92 10.12
N LEU A 3 -11.69 -1.28 8.84
CA LEU A 3 -12.14 -2.56 8.29
C LEU A 3 -11.57 -3.76 9.05
N ALA A 4 -10.26 -3.74 9.31
CA ALA A 4 -9.58 -4.82 10.03
C ALA A 4 -10.12 -4.98 11.46
N LYS A 5 -10.49 -3.87 12.12
CA LYS A 5 -11.12 -3.89 13.45
C LYS A 5 -12.44 -4.65 13.40
N VAL A 6 -13.37 -4.24 12.54
CA VAL A 6 -14.70 -4.87 12.42
C VAL A 6 -14.58 -6.36 12.11
N VAL A 7 -13.75 -6.72 11.14
CA VAL A 7 -13.55 -8.13 10.76
C VAL A 7 -12.91 -8.93 11.91
N HIS A 8 -11.97 -8.33 12.66
CA HIS A 8 -11.33 -9.00 13.78
C HIS A 8 -12.27 -9.23 14.96
N GLU A 9 -13.07 -8.22 15.31
CA GLU A 9 -14.02 -8.29 16.42
C GLU A 9 -15.12 -9.35 16.16
N GLU A 10 -15.60 -9.46 14.92
CA GLU A 10 -16.68 -10.40 14.57
C GLU A 10 -16.18 -11.83 14.29
N PHE A 11 -15.02 -11.97 13.63
CA PHE A 11 -14.61 -13.27 13.07
C PHE A 11 -13.25 -13.76 13.54
N GLY A 12 -12.44 -12.90 14.15
CA GLY A 12 -11.06 -13.21 14.49
C GLY A 12 -10.16 -13.32 13.24
N ILE A 13 -9.25 -12.38 13.09
CA ILE A 13 -8.19 -12.43 12.06
C ILE A 13 -7.03 -13.28 12.58
N LEU A 14 -6.73 -14.37 11.86
CA LEU A 14 -5.54 -15.20 12.07
C LEU A 14 -4.32 -14.57 11.38
N GLU A 15 -4.42 -14.31 10.09
CA GLU A 15 -3.41 -13.64 9.26
C GLU A 15 -4.06 -12.93 8.08
N GLY A 16 -3.37 -11.97 7.47
CA GLY A 16 -3.89 -11.24 6.32
C GLY A 16 -2.81 -10.54 5.48
N LEU A 17 -3.05 -10.52 4.17
CA LEU A 17 -2.23 -9.82 3.18
C LEU A 17 -3.04 -8.71 2.54
N MET A 18 -2.50 -7.50 2.59
CA MET A 18 -3.13 -6.32 2.00
C MET A 18 -2.41 -5.93 0.71
N THR A 19 -3.19 -5.65 -0.33
CA THR A 19 -2.73 -4.91 -1.50
C THR A 19 -3.54 -3.63 -1.58
N THR A 20 -2.86 -2.50 -1.78
CA THR A 20 -3.55 -1.27 -2.18
C THR A 20 -3.28 -0.96 -3.65
N VAL A 21 -4.33 -0.66 -4.40
CA VAL A 21 -4.26 -0.08 -5.75
C VAL A 21 -4.37 1.43 -5.56
N HIS A 22 -3.22 2.08 -5.65
CA HIS A 22 -3.06 3.45 -5.21
C HIS A 22 -2.86 4.40 -6.38
N ALA A 23 -3.52 5.56 -6.34
CA ALA A 23 -3.35 6.60 -7.33
C ALA A 23 -1.92 7.13 -7.35
N THR A 24 -1.59 7.79 -8.47
CA THR A 24 -0.30 8.46 -8.64
C THR A 24 -0.16 9.58 -7.60
N THR A 25 1.03 9.69 -6.98
CA THR A 25 1.35 10.78 -6.03
C THR A 25 2.46 11.68 -6.57
N ALA A 26 2.61 12.88 -6.00
CA ALA A 26 3.59 13.89 -6.43
C ALA A 26 5.06 13.45 -6.38
N THR A 27 5.38 12.38 -5.66
CA THR A 27 6.73 11.79 -5.61
C THR A 27 7.11 11.00 -6.86
N GLN A 28 6.13 10.56 -7.65
CA GLN A 28 6.32 9.79 -8.87
C GLN A 28 6.65 10.70 -10.07
N LYS A 29 7.25 10.13 -11.11
CA LYS A 29 7.76 10.90 -12.26
C LYS A 29 6.80 10.87 -13.43
N THR A 30 6.74 11.96 -14.20
CA THR A 30 5.95 12.04 -15.45
C THR A 30 6.56 11.19 -16.57
N VAL A 31 7.88 11.07 -16.59
CA VAL A 31 8.68 10.23 -17.49
C VAL A 31 9.72 9.45 -16.69
N ASP A 32 10.34 8.43 -17.28
CA ASP A 32 11.39 7.65 -16.62
C ASP A 32 12.53 8.56 -16.14
N GLY A 33 12.91 8.45 -14.86
CA GLY A 33 13.97 9.24 -14.27
C GLY A 33 14.53 8.65 -12.97
N PRO A 34 15.62 9.23 -12.44
CA PRO A 34 16.28 8.69 -11.25
C PRO A 34 15.37 8.72 -10.01
N SER A 35 15.32 7.59 -9.31
CA SER A 35 14.74 7.45 -7.97
C SER A 35 15.68 6.59 -7.13
N MET A 36 16.50 7.24 -6.30
CA MET A 36 17.67 6.61 -5.65
C MET A 36 17.30 5.55 -4.62
N LYS A 37 16.08 5.62 -4.05
CA LYS A 37 15.61 4.70 -3.00
C LYS A 37 14.56 3.70 -3.48
N ASP A 38 13.98 3.95 -4.64
CA ASP A 38 12.93 3.09 -5.24
C ASP A 38 13.02 3.18 -6.76
N TRP A 39 13.76 2.24 -7.37
CA TRP A 39 13.98 2.22 -8.81
C TRP A 39 12.68 2.08 -9.60
N ARG A 40 11.68 1.38 -9.05
CA ARG A 40 10.38 1.19 -9.72
C ARG A 40 9.57 2.48 -9.71
N GLY A 41 9.60 3.23 -8.61
CA GLY A 41 8.97 4.54 -8.49
C GLY A 41 9.55 5.63 -9.40
N GLY A 42 10.73 5.40 -9.99
CA GLY A 42 11.34 6.28 -10.99
C GLY A 42 10.74 6.15 -12.39
N ARG A 43 9.92 5.12 -12.66
CA ARG A 43 9.29 4.93 -13.97
C ARG A 43 8.14 5.93 -14.19
N GLY A 44 7.84 6.25 -15.44
CA GLY A 44 6.75 7.13 -15.83
C GLY A 44 5.40 6.66 -15.26
N ALA A 45 4.81 7.46 -14.38
CA ALA A 45 3.65 7.09 -13.59
C ALA A 45 2.36 6.93 -14.40
N GLY A 46 2.25 7.67 -15.51
CA GLY A 46 1.06 7.65 -16.38
C GLY A 46 0.97 6.44 -17.30
N GLN A 47 2.05 5.67 -17.42
CA GLN A 47 2.20 4.60 -18.42
C GLN A 47 2.41 3.21 -17.80
N ASN A 48 2.50 3.11 -16.47
CA ASN A 48 2.91 1.89 -15.80
C ASN A 48 2.00 1.53 -14.62
N ILE A 49 1.88 0.22 -14.37
CA ILE A 49 1.50 -0.32 -13.06
C ILE A 49 2.80 -0.54 -12.29
N ILE A 50 2.99 0.18 -11.18
CA ILE A 50 4.27 0.22 -10.46
C ILE A 50 4.12 -0.47 -9.11
N PRO A 51 4.71 -1.66 -8.89
CA PRO A 51 4.74 -2.27 -7.58
C PRO A 51 5.61 -1.44 -6.61
N SER A 52 5.08 -1.19 -5.41
CA SER A 52 5.72 -0.41 -4.34
C SER A 52 5.58 -1.15 -3.02
N SER A 53 6.58 -1.01 -2.14
CA SER A 53 6.44 -1.42 -0.74
C SER A 53 5.55 -0.42 0.02
N THR A 54 4.92 -0.87 1.11
CA THR A 54 4.19 -0.01 2.05
C THR A 54 4.21 -0.60 3.45
N GLY A 55 4.35 0.26 4.45
CA GLY A 55 4.26 -0.12 5.87
C GLY A 55 2.83 -0.09 6.43
N ALA A 56 1.83 0.31 5.63
CA ALA A 56 0.48 0.61 6.13
C ALA A 56 -0.18 -0.60 6.82
N ALA A 57 -0.09 -1.79 6.22
CA ALA A 57 -0.65 -3.01 6.82
C ALA A 57 0.03 -3.36 8.16
N LYS A 58 1.36 -3.28 8.23
CA LYS A 58 2.11 -3.48 9.48
C LYS A 58 1.79 -2.42 10.53
N ALA A 59 1.50 -1.19 10.11
CA ALA A 59 1.11 -0.11 11.01
C ALA A 59 -0.27 -0.32 11.64
N VAL A 60 -1.15 -1.14 11.04
CA VAL A 60 -2.41 -1.54 11.68
C VAL A 60 -2.13 -2.25 13.02
N GLY A 61 -1.12 -3.11 13.08
CA GLY A 61 -0.71 -3.78 14.32
C GLY A 61 -0.19 -2.85 15.42
N LYS A 62 0.18 -1.59 15.08
CA LYS A 62 0.56 -0.58 16.08
C LYS A 62 -0.64 0.07 16.75
N VAL A 63 -1.78 0.16 16.05
CA VAL A 63 -3.02 0.77 16.56
C VAL A 63 -4.04 -0.26 17.05
N LEU A 64 -3.92 -1.50 16.58
CA LEU A 64 -4.67 -2.68 17.01
C LEU A 64 -3.66 -3.76 17.43
N PRO A 65 -3.16 -3.74 18.68
CA PRO A 65 -2.06 -4.61 19.13
C PRO A 65 -2.33 -6.11 18.95
N GLU A 66 -3.59 -6.55 19.03
CA GLU A 66 -4.06 -7.92 18.79
C GLU A 66 -3.85 -8.42 17.34
N LEU A 67 -3.59 -7.48 16.42
CA LEU A 67 -3.25 -7.73 15.02
C LEU A 67 -1.75 -7.58 14.73
N ASN A 68 -0.92 -7.30 15.73
CA ASN A 68 0.52 -7.14 15.54
C ASN A 68 1.17 -8.42 15.01
N GLY A 69 1.94 -8.32 13.94
CA GLY A 69 2.55 -9.46 13.25
C GLY A 69 1.63 -10.26 12.32
N LYS A 70 0.30 -10.04 12.37
CA LYS A 70 -0.67 -10.79 11.56
C LYS A 70 -0.92 -10.19 10.17
N LEU A 71 -0.63 -8.90 10.00
CA LEU A 71 -0.91 -8.16 8.78
C LEU A 71 0.37 -7.63 8.12
N THR A 72 0.53 -7.88 6.83
CA THR A 72 1.54 -7.26 5.98
C THR A 72 0.96 -6.95 4.60
N GLY A 73 1.69 -6.26 3.74
CA GLY A 73 1.14 -5.91 2.45
C GLY A 73 2.09 -5.17 1.51
N MET A 74 1.55 -4.85 0.34
CA MET A 74 2.22 -4.15 -0.75
C MET A 74 1.26 -3.17 -1.44
N ALA A 75 1.78 -2.39 -2.39
CA ALA A 75 1.00 -1.46 -3.19
C ALA A 75 1.28 -1.63 -4.68
N PHE A 76 0.29 -1.33 -5.51
CA PHE A 76 0.47 -1.04 -6.93
C PHE A 76 0.06 0.41 -7.17
N ARG A 77 0.98 1.23 -7.67
CA ARG A 77 0.63 2.57 -8.17
C ARG A 77 0.10 2.47 -9.58
N VAL A 78 -1.02 3.13 -9.86
CA VAL A 78 -1.70 3.06 -11.16
C VAL A 78 -1.97 4.45 -11.75
N PRO A 79 -2.21 4.57 -13.07
CA PRO A 79 -2.41 5.84 -13.78
C PRO A 79 -3.76 6.53 -13.51
N THR A 80 -4.11 6.73 -12.24
CA THR A 80 -5.26 7.54 -11.82
C THR A 80 -4.78 8.77 -11.04
N PRO A 81 -5.39 9.95 -11.25
CA PRO A 81 -4.93 11.18 -10.63
C PRO A 81 -5.25 11.26 -9.12
N ASN A 82 -6.26 10.54 -8.65
CA ASN A 82 -6.66 10.48 -7.25
C ASN A 82 -7.53 9.24 -6.98
N VAL A 83 -7.83 8.98 -5.70
CA VAL A 83 -8.61 7.86 -5.16
C VAL A 83 -7.86 6.53 -5.24
N SER A 84 -8.03 5.68 -4.22
CA SER A 84 -7.31 4.42 -4.06
C SER A 84 -8.20 3.42 -3.34
N VAL A 85 -7.83 2.13 -3.45
CA VAL A 85 -8.49 1.01 -2.77
C VAL A 85 -7.46 0.12 -2.09
#